data_AF-A0A6H1C6Q6-F1
#
_entry.id   AF-A0A6H1C6Q6-F1
#
_cell.length_a   1.000
_cell.length_b   1.000
_cell.length_c   1.000
_cell.angle_alpha   90.00
_cell.angle_beta   90.00
_cell.angle_gamma   90.00
#
_symmetry.space_group_name_H-M   'P 1'
#
loop_
_entity.id
_entity.type
_entity.pdbx_description
1 polymer ?
#
loop_
_entity_poly.entity_id
_entity_poly.type
_entity_poly.pdbx_seq_one_letter_code
_entity_poly.pdbx_strand_id
1 'polypeptide(L)'
;MDPERHCHLAQRIEQSIALCGEQDWEITIEAAMLAGTHWANYALHRHGVSTEDEDIVHTSMLVVNTLRKYKIVEPELLGALDEIEELRPLHVRGDAAGGRDAAQRARALLEEISMRAQKS
;
A
#
# COMPACT_ATOMS: atom_id res chain seq x y z
N MET A 1 14.45 -2.39 3.15
CA MET A 1 14.90 -3.80 3.00
C MET A 1 15.41 -3.98 1.57
N ASP A 2 15.89 -5.16 1.15
CA ASP A 2 16.13 -5.36 -0.29
C ASP A 2 14.80 -5.40 -1.08
N PRO A 3 14.79 -5.02 -2.37
CA PRO A 3 13.57 -4.97 -3.17
C PRO A 3 12.84 -6.31 -3.25
N GLU A 4 13.56 -7.41 -3.48
CA GLU A 4 12.96 -8.73 -3.68
C GLU A 4 12.21 -9.19 -2.43
N ARG A 5 12.74 -8.86 -1.25
CA ARG A 5 12.06 -9.15 0.01
C ARG A 5 10.77 -8.35 0.17
N HIS A 6 10.72 -7.11 -0.31
CA HIS A 6 9.47 -6.34 -0.36
C HIS A 6 8.45 -6.96 -1.33
N CYS A 7 8.86 -7.33 -2.54
CA CYS A 7 8.02 -8.02 -3.52
C CYS A 7 7.40 -9.30 -2.94
N HIS A 8 8.22 -10.17 -2.35
CA HIS A 8 7.74 -11.41 -1.74
C HIS A 8 6.76 -11.19 -0.58
N LEU A 9 6.99 -10.18 0.26
CA LEU A 9 6.07 -9.87 1.35
C LEU A 9 4.73 -9.37 0.83
N ALA A 10 4.74 -8.46 -0.15
CA ALA A 10 3.52 -7.95 -0.76
C ALA A 10 2.67 -9.09 -1.37
N GLN A 11 3.30 -9.95 -2.17
CA GLN A 11 2.63 -11.11 -2.77
C GLN A 11 2.04 -12.07 -1.73
N ARG A 12 2.79 -12.36 -0.65
CA ARG A 12 2.31 -13.25 0.41
C ARG A 12 1.10 -12.66 1.15
N ILE A 13 1.11 -11.35 1.38
CA ILE A 13 -0.01 -10.66 2.01
C ILE A 13 -1.22 -10.69 1.07
N GLU A 14 -1.07 -10.40 -0.22
CA GLU A 14 -2.16 -10.50 -1.21
C GLU A 14 -2.79 -11.88 -1.26
N GLN A 15 -1.97 -12.93 -1.25
CA GLN A 15 -2.44 -14.32 -1.17
C GLN A 15 -3.25 -14.58 0.10
N SER A 16 -2.88 -13.95 1.22
CA SER A 16 -3.60 -14.08 2.48
C SER A 16 -4.93 -13.31 2.46
N ILE A 17 -4.94 -12.10 1.91
CA ILE A 17 -6.15 -11.25 1.77
C ILE A 17 -7.19 -11.94 0.87
N ALA A 18 -6.77 -12.72 -0.11
CA ALA A 18 -7.68 -13.48 -0.97
C ALA A 18 -8.59 -14.46 -0.19
N LEU A 19 -8.21 -14.83 1.04
CA LEU A 19 -9.00 -15.69 1.92
C LEU A 19 -10.07 -14.93 2.74
N CYS A 20 -9.97 -13.60 2.83
CA CYS A 20 -10.89 -12.76 3.58
C CYS A 20 -12.25 -12.66 2.86
N GLY A 21 -13.33 -12.81 3.62
CA GLY A 21 -14.70 -12.63 3.16
C GLY A 21 -15.14 -11.16 3.21
N GLU A 22 -16.38 -10.90 2.79
CA GLU A 22 -16.93 -9.54 2.73
C GLU A 22 -17.07 -8.87 4.10
N GLN A 23 -17.13 -9.65 5.18
CA GLN A 23 -17.22 -9.16 6.55
C GLN A 23 -15.86 -8.80 7.14
N ASP A 24 -14.76 -9.21 6.50
CA ASP A 24 -13.40 -8.94 6.92
C ASP A 24 -12.87 -7.64 6.30
N TRP A 25 -13.73 -6.62 6.20
CA TRP A 25 -13.37 -5.37 5.50
C TRP A 25 -12.22 -4.63 6.18
N GLU A 26 -12.21 -4.59 7.52
CA GLU A 26 -11.15 -3.95 8.29
C GLU A 26 -9.79 -4.60 8.00
N ILE A 27 -9.76 -5.94 8.03
CA ILE A 27 -8.58 -6.74 7.72
C ILE A 27 -8.14 -6.51 6.27
N THR A 28 -9.09 -6.47 5.34
CA THR A 28 -8.81 -6.24 3.92
C THR A 28 -8.17 -4.87 3.69
N ILE A 29 -8.69 -3.80 4.31
CA ILE A 29 -8.15 -2.44 4.16
C ILE A 29 -6.75 -2.34 4.78
N GLU A 30 -6.55 -2.84 6.01
CA GLU A 30 -5.24 -2.82 6.67
C GLU A 30 -4.18 -3.64 5.91
N ALA A 31 -4.56 -4.81 5.44
CA ALA A 31 -3.65 -5.66 4.70
C ALA A 31 -3.34 -5.08 3.30
N ALA A 32 -4.29 -4.39 2.67
CA ALA A 32 -4.03 -3.65 1.44
C ALA A 32 -3.03 -2.51 1.66
N MET A 33 -3.13 -1.78 2.78
CA MET A 33 -2.16 -0.75 3.14
C MET A 33 -0.76 -1.35 3.37
N LEU A 34 -0.69 -2.49 4.06
CA LEU A 34 0.57 -3.19 4.33
C LEU A 34 1.24 -3.69 3.04
N ALA A 35 0.48 -4.38 2.18
CA ALA A 35 0.99 -4.88 0.90
C ALA A 35 1.35 -3.74 -0.05
N GLY A 36 0.50 -2.71 -0.15
CA GLY A 36 0.73 -1.54 -0.98
C GLY A 36 1.99 -0.79 -0.59
N THR A 37 2.27 -0.66 0.71
CA THR A 37 3.51 -0.07 1.21
C THR A 37 4.74 -0.88 0.78
N HIS A 38 4.66 -2.21 0.81
CA HIS A 38 5.76 -3.05 0.32
C HIS A 38 5.97 -2.92 -1.20
N TRP A 39 4.90 -2.84 -2.00
CA TRP A 39 5.04 -2.55 -3.42
C TRP A 39 5.63 -1.18 -3.71
N ALA A 40 5.25 -0.17 -2.93
CA ALA A 40 5.83 1.17 -3.04
C ALA A 40 7.33 1.15 -2.76
N ASN A 41 7.76 0.51 -1.67
CA ASN A 41 9.19 0.37 -1.37
C ASN A 41 9.92 -0.41 -2.46
N TYR A 42 9.34 -1.51 -2.95
CA TYR A 42 9.89 -2.25 -4.08
C TYR A 42 10.16 -1.34 -5.28
N ALA A 43 9.14 -0.60 -5.75
CA ALA A 43 9.26 0.31 -6.88
C ALA A 43 10.33 1.40 -6.65
N LEU A 44 10.35 2.01 -5.46
CA LEU A 44 11.29 3.09 -5.13
C LEU A 44 12.75 2.62 -5.07
N HIS A 45 13.00 1.43 -4.51
CA HIS A 45 14.34 0.85 -4.55
C HIS A 45 14.75 0.45 -5.97
N ARG A 46 13.82 -0.07 -6.78
CA ARG A 46 14.06 -0.40 -8.19
C ARG A 46 14.48 0.82 -9.00
N HIS A 47 13.88 1.98 -8.72
CA HIS A 47 14.28 3.27 -9.29
C HIS A 47 15.55 3.87 -8.68
N GLY A 48 16.10 3.27 -7.61
CA GLY A 48 17.30 3.75 -6.93
C GLY A 48 17.12 5.09 -6.20
N VAL A 49 15.88 5.47 -5.87
CA VAL A 49 15.59 6.73 -5.14
C VAL A 49 15.49 6.58 -3.63
N SER A 50 15.51 5.34 -3.14
CA SER A 50 15.65 4.96 -1.73
C SER A 50 16.75 3.92 -1.55
N THR A 51 17.52 4.06 -0.47
CA THR A 51 18.50 3.05 -0.01
C THR A 51 17.81 1.95 0.79
N GLU A 52 18.47 0.82 1.06
CA GLU A 52 17.87 -0.32 1.78
C GLU A 52 17.42 -0.01 3.22
N ASP A 53 17.92 1.08 3.80
CA ASP A 53 17.55 1.63 5.11
C ASP A 53 16.46 2.73 5.03
N GLU A 54 16.05 3.12 3.82
CA GLU A 54 15.00 4.11 3.55
C GLU A 54 13.70 3.45 3.08
N ASP A 55 12.92 2.90 4.01
CA ASP A 55 11.61 2.31 3.73
C ASP A 55 10.47 3.25 4.14
N ILE A 56 9.40 3.29 3.35
CA ILE A 56 8.09 3.76 3.81
C ILE A 56 7.57 2.76 4.85
N VAL A 57 7.07 3.28 5.97
CA VAL A 57 6.46 2.50 7.05
C VAL A 57 4.96 2.80 7.11
N HIS A 58 4.14 1.76 6.98
CA HIS A 58 2.66 1.81 6.93
C HIS A 58 1.96 2.33 8.21
N THR A 59 2.73 2.66 9.26
CA THR A 59 2.25 3.25 10.52
C THR A 59 2.68 4.69 10.73
N SER A 60 3.53 5.23 9.86
CA SER A 60 4.18 6.53 10.06
C SER A 60 3.89 7.44 8.88
N MET A 61 3.48 8.69 9.15
CA MET A 61 3.43 9.70 8.12
C MET A 61 4.86 10.01 7.64
N LEU A 62 5.10 9.90 6.34
CA LEU A 62 6.37 10.28 5.74
C LEU A 62 6.64 11.77 5.95
N VAL A 63 7.92 12.12 6.13
CA VAL A 63 8.34 13.53 6.08
C VAL A 63 8.01 14.08 4.69
N VAL A 64 7.42 15.28 4.64
CA VAL A 64 6.89 15.91 3.40
C VAL A 64 7.91 15.92 2.26
N ASN A 65 9.18 16.20 2.54
CA ASN A 65 10.23 16.22 1.51
C ASN A 65 10.53 14.83 0.95
N THR A 66 10.48 13.79 1.78
CA THR A 66 10.64 12.40 1.35
C THR A 66 9.48 11.96 0.48
N LEU A 67 8.24 12.29 0.87
CA LEU A 67 7.06 12.02 0.05
C LEU A 67 7.13 12.72 -1.30
N ARG A 68 7.58 13.98 -1.33
CA ARG A 68 7.78 14.73 -2.59
C ARG A 68 8.85 14.09 -3.47
N LYS A 69 9.99 13.66 -2.91
CA LYS A 69 11.05 12.93 -3.62
C LYS A 69 10.47 11.70 -4.33
N TYR A 70 9.71 10.89 -3.60
CA TYR A 70 9.14 9.65 -4.13
C TYR A 70 8.02 9.89 -5.15
N LYS A 71 7.17 10.90 -4.94
CA LYS A 71 6.10 11.27 -5.90
C LYS A 71 6.61 11.81 -7.23
N ILE A 72 7.88 12.24 -7.33
CA ILE A 72 8.47 12.61 -8.62
C ILE A 72 8.61 11.37 -9.53
N VAL A 73 8.88 10.20 -8.93
CA VAL A 73 9.17 8.97 -9.67
C VAL A 73 7.94 8.08 -9.81
N GLU A 74 7.16 7.95 -8.74
CA GLU A 74 5.99 7.07 -8.68
C GLU A 74 4.73 7.83 -8.21
N PRO A 75 4.28 8.88 -8.95
CA PRO A 75 3.19 9.75 -8.50
C PRO A 75 1.86 9.00 -8.36
N GLU A 76 1.49 8.17 -9.34
CA GLU A 76 0.21 7.48 -9.32
C GLU A 76 0.19 6.33 -8.30
N LEU A 77 1.30 5.60 -8.16
CA LEU A 77 1.42 4.54 -7.17
C LEU A 77 1.26 5.10 -5.76
N LEU A 78 1.96 6.19 -5.45
CA LEU A 78 1.85 6.83 -4.13
C LEU A 78 0.51 7.53 -3.94
N GLY A 79 -0.12 8.01 -5.01
CA GLY A 79 -1.50 8.52 -4.96
C GLY A 79 -2.50 7.43 -4.57
N ALA A 80 -2.38 6.23 -5.15
CA ALA A 80 -3.21 5.09 -4.79
C ALA A 80 -2.96 4.63 -3.34
N LEU A 81 -1.71 4.65 -2.88
CA LEU A 81 -1.36 4.31 -1.50
C LEU A 81 -1.93 5.34 -0.50
N ASP A 82 -1.84 6.63 -0.81
CA ASP A 82 -2.45 7.70 -0.01
C ASP A 82 -3.97 7.51 0.10
N GLU A 83 -4.63 7.11 -0.99
CA GLU A 83 -6.07 6.85 -0.96
C GLU A 83 -6.43 5.65 -0.06
N ILE A 84 -5.62 4.59 -0.02
CA ILE A 84 -5.81 3.49 0.95
C ILE A 84 -5.67 4.00 2.39
N GLU A 85 -4.68 4.86 2.66
CA GLU A 85 -4.48 5.44 4.00
C GLU A 85 -5.70 6.25 4.45
N GLU A 86 -6.31 7.03 3.55
CA GLU A 86 -7.51 7.83 3.85
C GLU A 86 -8.76 6.98 4.16
N LEU A 87 -8.82 5.73 3.71
CA LEU A 87 -9.93 4.81 4.05
C LEU A 87 -9.86 4.32 5.50
N ARG A 88 -8.66 4.21 6.08
CA ARG A 88 -8.43 3.56 7.38
C ARG A 88 -9.07 4.29 8.56
N PRO A 89 -8.94 5.64 8.71
CA PRO A 89 -9.53 6.36 9.84
C PRO A 89 -11.04 6.15 9.96
N LEU A 90 -11.73 6.13 8.82
CA LEU A 90 -13.19 6.10 8.79
C LEU A 90 -13.75 4.68 8.93
N HIS A 91 -13.14 3.68 8.29
CA HIS A 91 -13.71 2.33 8.14
C HIS A 91 -13.00 1.22 8.92
N VAL A 92 -11.79 1.48 9.43
CA VAL A 92 -11.05 0.52 10.27
C VAL A 92 -11.01 1.01 11.71
N ARG A 93 -10.72 2.29 11.91
CA ARG A 93 -10.63 2.92 13.24
C ARG A 93 -11.95 3.58 13.65
N GLY A 94 -12.85 3.77 12.70
CA GLY A 94 -14.17 4.36 12.88
C GLY A 94 -15.26 3.33 12.56
N ASP A 95 -16.40 3.44 13.23
CA ASP A 95 -17.58 2.60 13.03
C ASP A 95 -18.50 3.20 11.95
N ALA A 96 -17.92 3.72 10.87
CA ALA A 96 -18.69 4.30 9.78
C ALA A 96 -19.22 3.21 8.84
N ALA A 97 -20.47 3.35 8.43
CA ALA A 97 -21.06 2.50 7.41
C ALA A 97 -20.27 2.55 6.08
N GLY A 98 -20.39 1.49 5.28
CA GLY A 98 -19.74 1.40 3.95
C GLY A 98 -18.41 0.64 3.91
N GLY A 99 -18.04 -0.07 4.98
CA GLY A 99 -16.78 -0.83 5.05
C GLY A 99 -16.56 -1.81 3.88
N ARG A 100 -17.62 -2.48 3.41
CA ARG A 100 -17.53 -3.39 2.25
C ARG A 100 -17.07 -2.67 0.97
N ASP A 101 -17.67 -1.53 0.66
CA ASP A 101 -17.33 -0.76 -0.54
C ASP A 101 -15.91 -0.17 -0.42
N ALA A 102 -15.54 0.28 0.79
CA ALA A 102 -14.19 0.74 1.10
C ALA A 102 -13.14 -0.38 0.92
N ALA A 103 -13.44 -1.61 1.37
CA ALA A 103 -12.55 -2.76 1.17
C ALA A 103 -12.43 -3.15 -0.30
N GLN A 104 -13.51 -3.08 -1.09
CA GLN A 104 -13.44 -3.28 -2.54
C GLN A 104 -12.56 -2.23 -3.21
N ARG A 105 -12.70 -0.95 -2.81
CA ARG A 105 -11.85 0.13 -3.29
C ARG A 105 -10.39 -0.09 -2.93
N ALA A 106 -10.10 -0.49 -1.68
CA ALA A 106 -8.74 -0.78 -1.23
C ALA A 106 -8.10 -1.92 -2.02
N ARG A 107 -8.85 -2.99 -2.36
CA ARG A 107 -8.37 -4.08 -3.23
C ARG A 107 -8.05 -3.59 -4.64
N ALA A 108 -8.93 -2.80 -5.24
CA ALA A 108 -8.69 -2.23 -6.57
C ALA A 108 -7.43 -1.35 -6.59
N LEU A 109 -7.27 -0.50 -5.58
CA LEU A 109 -6.06 0.33 -5.42
C LEU A 109 -4.80 -0.52 -5.23
N LEU A 110 -4.87 -1.60 -4.46
CA LEU A 110 -3.75 -2.53 -4.31
C LEU A 110 -3.35 -3.20 -5.62
N GLU A 111 -4.33 -3.64 -6.42
CA GLU A 111 -4.07 -4.18 -7.78
C GLU A 111 -3.43 -3.12 -8.68
N GLU A 112 -3.87 -1.86 -8.62
CA GLU A 112 -3.25 -0.76 -9.36
C GLU A 112 -1.79 -0.54 -8.92
N ILE A 113 -1.52 -0.55 -7.62
CA ILE A 113 -0.18 -0.41 -7.04
C ILE A 113 0.72 -1.57 -7.50
N SER A 114 0.27 -2.81 -7.39
CA SER A 114 1.08 -3.99 -7.73
C SER A 114 1.42 -4.05 -9.21
N MET A 115 0.46 -3.75 -10.09
CA MET A 115 0.66 -3.67 -11.54
C MET A 115 1.65 -2.58 -11.95
N ARG A 116 1.70 -1.46 -11.22
CA ARG A 116 2.64 -0.37 -11.47
C ARG A 116 4.03 -0.73 -10.98
N ALA A 117 4.13 -1.20 -9.73
CA ALA A 117 5.40 -1.55 -9.11
C ALA A 117 6.16 -2.62 -9.91
N GLN A 118 5.46 -3.58 -10.51
CA GLN A 118 6.07 -4.62 -11.35
C GLN A 118 6.60 -4.11 -12.70
N LYS A 119 6.28 -2.87 -13.10
CA LYS A 119 6.78 -2.22 -14.32
C LYS A 119 8.01 -1.33 -14.06
N SER A 120 8.37 -1.13 -12.78
CA SER A 120 9.44 -0.23 -12.32
C SER A 120 10.86 -0.78 -12.53
#